data_AF-A0A5N9GUC3-F1
#
_entry.id   AF-A0A5N9GUC3-F1
#
_cell.length_a   1.000
_cell.length_b   1.000
_cell.length_c   1.000
_cell.angle_alpha   90.00
_cell.angle_beta   90.00
_cell.angle_gamma   90.00
#
_symmetry.space_group_name_H-M   'P 1'
#
loop_
_entity.id
_entity.type
_entity.pdbx_description
1 polymer ?
#
loop_
_entity_poly.entity_id
_entity_poly.type
_entity_poly.pdbx_seq_one_letter_code
_entity_poly.pdbx_strand_id
1 'polypeptide(L)'
;MRGRDGVEAEARAVLKKDLENALVKANGNNLMLIAHSMGSIIGYDVLRDLDRKPRKSEEEIEFILHDFITIGSPLGVGLVKNNVRGERSYSKPSLRTPTVVKRRWANYADRKDPVAFDSHLRDDCGANSSVVRVEDDLVTNDYTAQDDRNPHKSYGYLRTPEISMHIQQFIEAGDSNS
;
A
#
# COMPACT_ATOMS: atom_id res chain seq x y z
N MET A 1 16.31 -12.80 -26.28
CA MET A 1 16.57 -12.04 -25.04
C MET A 1 15.28 -11.94 -24.21
N ARG A 2 14.95 -12.97 -23.42
CA ARG A 2 14.03 -12.89 -22.27
C ARG A 2 14.93 -12.89 -21.03
N GLY A 3 15.50 -11.73 -20.68
CA GLY A 3 16.75 -11.70 -19.88
C GLY A 3 16.64 -11.30 -18.42
N ARG A 4 15.67 -10.43 -18.05
CA ARG A 4 15.51 -9.94 -16.67
C ARG A 4 14.11 -9.39 -16.45
N ASP A 5 13.64 -8.56 -17.40
CA ASP A 5 12.30 -7.96 -17.41
C ASP A 5 11.19 -9.02 -17.35
N GLY A 6 11.36 -10.16 -18.04
CA GLY A 6 10.37 -11.25 -18.04
C GLY A 6 10.28 -11.97 -16.70
N VAL A 7 11.41 -12.11 -15.98
CA VAL A 7 11.45 -12.77 -14.67
C VAL A 7 10.85 -11.86 -13.59
N GLU A 8 11.12 -10.55 -13.68
CA GLU A 8 10.54 -9.56 -12.76
C GLU A 8 9.03 -9.42 -12.95
N ALA A 9 8.55 -9.39 -14.19
CA ALA A 9 7.12 -9.38 -14.50
C ALA A 9 6.42 -10.65 -13.98
N GLU A 10 7.04 -11.82 -14.15
CA GLU A 10 6.54 -13.10 -13.65
C GLU A 10 6.50 -13.14 -12.11
N ALA A 11 7.58 -12.71 -11.45
CA ALA A 11 7.63 -12.61 -10.00
C ALA A 11 6.56 -11.66 -9.44
N ARG A 12 6.38 -10.49 -10.06
CA ARG A 12 5.32 -9.54 -9.68
C ARG A 12 3.93 -10.13 -9.86
N ALA A 13 3.68 -10.86 -10.95
CA ALA A 13 2.40 -11.50 -11.21
C ALA A 13 2.07 -12.56 -10.13
N VAL A 14 3.07 -13.38 -9.73
CA VAL A 14 2.93 -14.36 -8.65
C VAL A 14 2.60 -13.67 -7.32
N LEU A 15 3.38 -12.64 -6.94
CA LEU A 15 3.17 -11.90 -5.69
C LEU A 15 1.81 -11.21 -5.64
N LYS A 16 1.37 -10.61 -6.76
CA LYS A 16 0.02 -10.04 -6.87
C LYS A 16 -1.06 -11.11 -6.64
N LYS A 17 -0.88 -12.30 -7.23
CA LYS A 17 -1.86 -13.38 -7.11
C LYS A 17 -1.93 -13.94 -5.70
N ASP A 18 -0.79 -14.11 -5.05
CA ASP A 18 -0.70 -14.59 -3.66
C ASP A 18 -1.35 -13.60 -2.69
N LEU A 19 -1.05 -12.29 -2.84
CA LEU A 19 -1.68 -11.25 -2.04
C LEU A 19 -3.18 -11.20 -2.26
N GLU A 20 -3.64 -11.23 -3.51
CA GLU A 20 -5.07 -11.27 -3.84
C GLU A 20 -5.77 -12.45 -3.15
N ASN A 21 -5.20 -13.65 -3.26
CA ASN A 21 -5.79 -14.86 -2.68
C ASN A 21 -5.86 -14.75 -1.14
N ALA A 22 -4.81 -14.24 -0.50
CA ALA A 22 -4.79 -14.04 0.94
C ALA A 22 -5.86 -13.04 1.40
N LEU A 23 -5.99 -11.91 0.70
CA LEU A 23 -6.99 -10.88 1.00
C LEU A 23 -8.42 -11.41 0.81
N VAL A 24 -8.70 -12.04 -0.33
CA VAL A 24 -10.03 -12.60 -0.62
C VAL A 24 -10.41 -13.67 0.40
N LYS A 25 -9.47 -14.54 0.78
CA LYS A 25 -9.72 -15.57 1.82
C LYS A 25 -10.04 -14.95 3.18
N ALA A 26 -9.45 -13.81 3.49
CA ALA A 26 -9.65 -13.12 4.76
C ALA A 26 -10.83 -12.12 4.72
N ASN A 27 -11.56 -12.02 3.59
CA ASN A 27 -12.68 -11.09 3.46
C ASN A 27 -13.77 -11.35 4.52
N GLY A 28 -14.43 -10.30 4.97
CA GLY A 28 -15.41 -10.34 6.07
C GLY A 28 -14.79 -10.21 7.47
N ASN A 29 -13.46 -10.23 7.60
CA ASN A 29 -12.76 -9.87 8.85
C ASN A 29 -12.43 -8.37 8.88
N ASN A 30 -12.02 -7.88 10.06
CA ASN A 30 -11.38 -6.57 10.16
C ASN A 30 -9.95 -6.66 9.60
N LEU A 31 -9.74 -6.10 8.41
CA LEU A 31 -8.48 -6.22 7.66
C LEU A 31 -7.68 -4.92 7.59
N MET A 32 -6.39 -5.02 7.94
CA MET A 32 -5.36 -4.02 7.71
C MET A 32 -4.26 -4.58 6.81
N LEU A 33 -3.80 -3.80 5.83
CA LEU A 33 -2.67 -4.15 4.98
C LEU A 33 -1.52 -3.15 5.20
N ILE A 34 -0.37 -3.63 5.67
CA ILE A 34 0.86 -2.84 5.76
C ILE A 34 1.79 -3.25 4.62
N ALA A 35 2.14 -2.31 3.75
CA ALA A 35 2.91 -2.55 2.54
C ALA A 35 4.19 -1.70 2.52
N HIS A 36 5.34 -2.37 2.49
CA HIS A 36 6.66 -1.73 2.52
C HIS A 36 7.29 -1.66 1.13
N SER A 37 7.94 -0.53 0.81
CA SER A 37 8.75 -0.38 -0.40
C SER A 37 7.98 -0.83 -1.67
N MET A 38 8.55 -1.67 -2.53
CA MET A 38 7.85 -2.23 -3.70
C MET A 38 6.55 -2.97 -3.38
N GLY A 39 6.40 -3.50 -2.17
CA GLY A 39 5.16 -4.09 -1.69
C GLY A 39 3.98 -3.12 -1.71
N SER A 40 4.24 -1.81 -1.56
CA SER A 40 3.21 -0.77 -1.68
C SER A 40 2.65 -0.64 -3.10
N ILE A 41 3.49 -0.80 -4.13
CA ILE A 41 3.06 -0.82 -5.53
C ILE A 41 2.20 -2.06 -5.80
N ILE A 42 2.68 -3.23 -5.37
CA ILE A 42 1.95 -4.50 -5.51
C ILE A 42 0.60 -4.44 -4.78
N GLY A 43 0.61 -3.96 -3.53
CA GLY A 43 -0.59 -3.79 -2.71
C GLY A 43 -1.60 -2.85 -3.36
N TYR A 44 -1.16 -1.67 -3.79
CA TYR A 44 -2.03 -0.72 -4.50
C TYR A 44 -2.63 -1.34 -5.77
N ASP A 45 -1.83 -2.02 -6.60
CA ASP A 45 -2.34 -2.65 -7.82
C ASP A 45 -3.38 -3.74 -7.53
N VAL A 46 -3.14 -4.58 -6.52
CA VAL A 46 -4.09 -5.63 -6.11
C VAL A 46 -5.40 -5.02 -5.60
N LEU A 47 -5.33 -3.99 -4.76
CA LEU A 47 -6.54 -3.31 -4.26
C LEU A 47 -7.33 -2.64 -5.39
N ARG A 48 -6.64 -2.03 -6.37
CA ARG A 48 -7.27 -1.46 -7.57
C ARG A 48 -7.85 -2.51 -8.52
N ASP A 49 -7.30 -3.72 -8.53
CA ASP A 49 -7.84 -4.84 -9.27
C ASP A 49 -9.10 -5.40 -8.58
N LEU A 50 -9.10 -5.46 -7.24
CA LEU A 50 -10.27 -5.84 -6.44
C LEU A 50 -11.41 -4.84 -6.58
N ASP A 51 -11.13 -3.53 -6.66
CA ASP A 51 -12.13 -2.47 -6.94
C ASP A 51 -12.97 -2.73 -8.20
N ARG A 52 -12.37 -3.41 -9.20
CA ARG A 52 -12.96 -3.59 -10.53
C ARG A 52 -13.69 -4.91 -10.69
N LYS A 53 -13.55 -5.83 -9.73
CA LYS A 53 -14.18 -7.14 -9.84
C LYS A 53 -15.68 -6.99 -9.59
N PRO A 54 -16.53 -7.31 -10.58
CA PRO A 54 -17.97 -7.31 -10.35
C PRO A 54 -18.30 -8.40 -9.35
N ARG A 55 -19.28 -8.13 -8.48
CA ARG A 55 -19.92 -9.18 -7.69
C ARG A 55 -20.51 -10.22 -8.65
N LYS A 56 -20.21 -11.49 -8.41
CA LYS A 56 -20.71 -12.62 -9.21
C LYS A 56 -22.16 -12.95 -8.86
N SER A 57 -22.59 -12.61 -7.65
CA SER A 57 -23.98 -12.72 -7.21
C SER A 57 -24.29 -11.68 -6.14
N GLU A 58 -25.57 -11.47 -5.83
CA GLU A 58 -25.99 -10.48 -4.83
C GLU A 58 -25.57 -10.89 -3.41
N GLU A 59 -25.40 -12.19 -3.18
CA GLU A 59 -24.97 -12.78 -1.91
C GLU A 59 -23.45 -12.69 -1.67
N GLU A 60 -22.66 -12.30 -2.68
CA GLU A 60 -21.21 -12.13 -2.53
C GLU A 60 -20.92 -10.88 -1.69
N ILE A 61 -20.26 -11.09 -0.55
CA ILE A 61 -19.83 -10.03 0.36
C ILE A 61 -18.83 -9.13 -0.39
N GLU A 62 -19.10 -7.82 -0.42
CA GLU A 62 -18.18 -6.82 -0.95
C GLU A 62 -16.81 -6.96 -0.28
N PHE A 63 -15.73 -6.92 -1.05
CA PHE A 63 -14.39 -6.92 -0.47
C PHE A 63 -14.12 -5.60 0.25
N ILE A 64 -13.83 -5.67 1.54
CA ILE A 64 -13.57 -4.49 2.38
C ILE A 64 -12.19 -4.61 3.02
N LEU A 65 -11.34 -3.61 2.78
CA LEU A 65 -10.14 -3.33 3.55
C LEU A 65 -10.43 -2.12 4.43
N HIS A 66 -10.11 -2.20 5.72
CA HIS A 66 -10.36 -1.08 6.64
C HIS A 66 -9.23 -0.08 6.49
N ASP A 67 -7.99 -0.51 6.77
CA ASP A 67 -6.82 0.35 6.75
C ASP A 67 -5.74 -0.15 5.78
N PHE A 68 -5.26 0.76 4.94
CA PHE A 68 -4.09 0.55 4.10
C PHE A 68 -2.94 1.43 4.58
N ILE A 69 -1.83 0.81 4.95
CA ILE A 69 -0.64 1.50 5.45
C ILE A 69 0.50 1.28 4.47
N THR A 70 1.11 2.34 3.98
CA THR A 70 2.32 2.27 3.17
C THR A 70 3.51 2.81 3.94
N ILE A 71 4.64 2.10 3.90
CA ILE A 71 5.87 2.48 4.61
C ILE A 71 7.07 2.47 3.67
N GLY A 72 7.89 3.52 3.70
CA GLY A 72 9.05 3.62 2.81
C GLY A 72 8.66 3.48 1.33
N SER A 73 7.50 4.01 0.94
CA SER A 73 6.89 3.71 -0.36
C SER A 73 7.52 4.53 -1.50
N PRO A 74 7.89 3.90 -2.63
CA PRO A 74 8.29 4.61 -3.84
C PRO A 74 7.11 5.09 -4.68
N LEU A 75 5.85 4.96 -4.21
CA LEU A 75 4.66 5.28 -5.01
C LEU A 75 4.69 6.71 -5.54
N GLY A 76 5.17 7.70 -4.77
CA GLY A 76 5.26 9.10 -5.20
C GLY A 76 6.39 9.32 -6.21
N VAL A 77 7.53 8.66 -6.00
CA VAL A 77 8.69 8.75 -6.89
C VAL A 77 8.42 8.10 -8.25
N GLY A 78 7.60 7.04 -8.27
CA GLY A 78 7.23 6.27 -9.46
C GLY A 78 6.26 6.99 -10.41
N LEU A 79 5.62 8.08 -10.01
CA LEU A 79 4.68 8.83 -10.87
C LEU A 79 5.36 9.81 -11.81
N VAL A 80 6.59 10.25 -11.53
CA VAL A 80 7.18 11.39 -12.25
C VAL A 80 8.26 10.98 -13.27
N LYS A 81 8.80 9.76 -13.25
CA LYS A 81 9.91 9.41 -14.18
C LYS A 81 9.77 8.03 -14.83
N ASN A 82 9.21 8.06 -16.04
CA ASN A 82 9.54 7.18 -17.16
C ASN A 82 8.95 5.77 -17.18
N ASN A 83 7.99 5.58 -18.09
CA ASN A 83 8.11 4.61 -19.20
C ASN A 83 9.03 3.41 -18.95
N VAL A 84 8.47 2.30 -18.46
CA VAL A 84 8.91 0.97 -18.89
C VAL A 84 7.68 0.17 -19.30
N ARG A 85 7.35 0.28 -20.60
CA ARG A 85 6.71 -0.77 -21.39
C ARG A 85 5.34 -1.28 -20.91
N GLY A 86 4.32 -0.43 -21.07
CA GLY A 86 3.05 -0.90 -21.64
C GLY A 86 2.10 -1.74 -20.78
N GLU A 87 2.28 -1.86 -19.46
CA GLU A 87 1.31 -2.60 -18.62
C GLU A 87 0.31 -1.71 -17.87
N ARG A 88 0.68 -0.46 -17.54
CA ARG A 88 -0.24 0.65 -17.25
C ARG A 88 0.49 1.95 -17.61
N SER A 89 0.12 2.60 -18.72
CA SER A 89 0.55 3.97 -18.97
C SER A 89 -0.10 4.85 -17.90
N TYR A 90 0.63 5.14 -16.82
CA TYR A 90 0.29 6.22 -15.90
C TYR A 90 0.62 7.57 -16.55
N SER A 91 0.16 7.79 -17.78
CA SER A 91 0.01 9.10 -18.38
C SER A 91 -1.22 9.73 -17.73
N LYS A 92 -1.04 10.46 -16.63
CA LYS A 92 -2.05 11.23 -15.87
C LYS A 92 -3.51 10.97 -16.30
N PRO A 93 -4.24 10.19 -15.49
CA PRO A 93 -5.35 10.76 -14.74
C PRO A 93 -5.18 10.41 -13.25
N SER A 94 -5.43 11.40 -12.39
CA SER A 94 -5.41 11.31 -10.92
C SER A 94 -5.43 9.88 -10.40
N LEU A 95 -4.35 9.40 -9.78
CA LEU A 95 -4.46 8.18 -9.01
C LEU A 95 -5.58 8.40 -7.99
N ARG A 96 -6.30 7.33 -7.66
CA ARG A 96 -7.43 7.41 -6.74
C ARG A 96 -7.17 6.40 -5.65
N THR A 97 -7.48 6.78 -4.42
CA THR A 97 -7.50 5.83 -3.31
C THR A 97 -8.37 4.62 -3.73
N PRO A 98 -7.92 3.36 -3.53
CA PRO A 98 -8.75 2.22 -3.89
C PRO A 98 -10.07 2.24 -3.12
N THR A 99 -11.18 1.98 -3.80
CA THR A 99 -12.54 2.08 -3.23
C THR A 99 -12.86 0.98 -2.22
N VAL A 100 -12.11 -0.12 -2.25
CA VAL A 100 -12.13 -1.19 -1.24
C VAL A 100 -11.58 -0.74 0.10
N VAL A 101 -10.80 0.35 0.16
CA VAL A 101 -10.32 0.96 1.42
C VAL A 101 -11.43 1.83 2.01
N LYS A 102 -11.98 1.45 3.16
CA LYS A 102 -13.17 2.10 3.73
C LYS A 102 -12.87 3.08 4.85
N ARG A 103 -11.80 2.88 5.62
CA ARG A 103 -11.50 3.72 6.78
C ARG A 103 -10.31 4.64 6.53
N ARG A 104 -9.12 4.11 6.29
CA ARG A 104 -7.91 4.94 6.21
C ARG A 104 -6.90 4.44 5.20
N TRP A 105 -6.25 5.36 4.49
CA TRP A 105 -4.96 5.11 3.85
C TRP A 105 -3.92 6.05 4.47
N ALA A 106 -2.98 5.51 5.25
CA ALA A 106 -1.85 6.26 5.80
C ALA A 106 -0.55 5.90 5.08
N ASN A 107 0.27 6.90 4.79
CA ASN A 107 1.59 6.75 4.18
C ASN A 107 2.66 7.34 5.12
N TYR A 108 3.57 6.48 5.58
CA TYR A 108 4.66 6.87 6.47
C TYR A 108 6.00 6.84 5.73
N ALA A 109 6.72 7.97 5.78
CA ALA A 109 8.03 8.12 5.17
C ALA A 109 9.06 8.68 6.16
N ASP A 110 10.29 8.16 6.16
CA ASP A 110 11.42 8.83 6.80
C ASP A 110 12.06 9.79 5.80
N ARG A 111 12.28 11.05 6.20
CA ARG A 111 12.93 12.08 5.36
C ARG A 111 14.33 11.69 4.86
N LYS A 112 15.01 10.79 5.56
CA LYS A 112 16.34 10.26 5.21
C LYS A 112 16.26 8.95 4.42
N ASP A 113 15.07 8.42 4.16
CA ASP A 113 14.87 7.28 3.28
C ASP A 113 14.88 7.75 1.81
N PRO A 114 15.92 7.41 1.03
CA PRO A 114 16.04 7.86 -0.36
C PRO A 114 14.98 7.24 -1.28
N VAL A 115 14.35 6.12 -0.88
CA VAL A 115 13.30 5.45 -1.66
C VAL A 115 11.96 6.15 -1.49
N ALA A 116 11.71 6.72 -0.31
CA ALA A 116 10.49 7.45 0.03
C ALA A 116 10.62 8.97 -0.15
N PHE A 117 11.55 9.40 -1.03
CA PHE A 117 11.91 10.80 -1.18
C PHE A 117 10.72 11.69 -1.61
N ASP A 118 9.78 11.14 -2.38
CA ASP A 118 8.48 11.76 -2.59
C ASP A 118 7.46 11.18 -1.61
N SER A 119 7.22 11.94 -0.55
CA SER A 119 6.38 11.57 0.58
C SER A 119 4.96 12.14 0.50
N HIS A 120 4.58 12.83 -0.59
CA HIS A 120 3.28 13.50 -0.71
C HIS A 120 2.33 12.73 -1.64
N LEU A 121 2.01 11.47 -1.30
CA LEU A 121 1.09 10.65 -2.10
C LEU A 121 -0.30 11.27 -2.22
N ARG A 122 -0.72 12.07 -1.23
CA ARG A 122 -1.99 12.79 -1.23
C ARG A 122 -2.18 13.71 -2.42
N ASP A 123 -1.11 14.33 -2.93
CA ASP A 123 -1.20 15.25 -4.06
C ASP A 123 -1.40 14.50 -5.39
N ASP A 124 -0.95 13.25 -5.43
CA ASP A 124 -1.11 12.36 -6.58
C ASP A 124 -2.40 11.53 -6.55
N CYS A 125 -2.91 11.24 -5.35
CA CYS A 125 -4.04 10.35 -5.10
C CYS A 125 -5.29 11.09 -4.59
N GLY A 126 -6.28 11.25 -5.47
CA GLY A 126 -7.60 11.76 -5.12
C GLY A 126 -8.38 10.84 -4.18
N ALA A 127 -9.43 11.41 -3.57
CA ALA A 127 -10.33 10.67 -2.70
C ALA A 127 -11.05 9.53 -3.44
N ASN A 128 -11.37 8.44 -2.73
CA ASN A 128 -12.23 7.39 -3.25
C ASN A 128 -13.72 7.72 -3.06
N SER A 129 -14.62 6.81 -3.47
CA SER A 129 -16.08 6.96 -3.32
C SER A 129 -16.55 7.00 -1.86
N SER A 130 -15.74 6.51 -0.93
CA SER A 130 -15.96 6.59 0.52
C SER A 130 -15.24 7.80 1.13
N VAL A 131 -14.87 8.79 0.32
CA VAL A 131 -14.13 10.01 0.68
C VAL A 131 -12.77 9.80 1.37
N VAL A 132 -12.26 8.56 1.43
CA VAL A 132 -10.93 8.25 1.96
C VAL A 132 -9.87 8.88 1.06
N ARG A 133 -8.92 9.60 1.67
CA ARG A 133 -7.75 10.21 1.04
C ARG A 133 -6.49 9.67 1.72
N VAL A 134 -5.36 9.78 1.02
CA VAL A 134 -4.06 9.46 1.62
C VAL A 134 -3.74 10.49 2.69
N GLU A 135 -3.30 9.99 3.83
CA GLU A 135 -2.74 10.76 4.93
C GLU A 135 -1.24 10.51 4.97
N ASP A 136 -0.46 11.49 4.49
CA ASP A 136 1.01 11.42 4.54
C ASP A 136 1.51 11.91 5.90
N ASP A 137 2.40 11.12 6.51
CA ASP A 137 3.02 11.44 7.80
C ASP A 137 4.52 11.12 7.77
N LEU A 138 5.32 11.96 8.42
CA LEU A 138 6.76 11.81 8.48
C LEU A 138 7.15 11.13 9.79
N VAL A 139 7.91 10.05 9.68
CA VAL A 139 8.40 9.30 10.83
C VAL A 139 9.91 9.38 10.93
N THR A 140 10.44 9.08 12.12
CA THR A 140 11.88 8.91 12.31
C THR A 140 12.20 7.43 12.45
N ASN A 141 12.72 6.83 11.39
CA ASN A 141 13.27 5.49 11.38
C ASN A 141 14.76 5.56 11.79
N ASP A 142 14.99 5.27 13.07
CA ASP A 142 16.31 5.24 13.71
C ASP A 142 16.99 3.86 13.63
N TYR A 143 16.45 2.92 12.85
CA TYR A 143 16.95 1.55 12.80
C TYR A 143 18.40 1.50 12.32
N THR A 144 19.23 0.75 13.04
CA THR A 144 20.63 0.48 12.73
C THR A 144 20.84 -1.00 12.51
N ALA A 145 21.57 -1.38 11.45
CA ALA A 145 22.08 -2.73 11.24
C ALA A 145 23.60 -2.68 11.19
N GLN A 146 24.27 -3.44 12.05
CA GLN A 146 25.75 -3.50 12.10
C GLN A 146 26.38 -2.10 12.17
N ASP A 147 25.86 -1.24 13.06
CA ASP A 147 26.26 0.16 13.28
C ASP A 147 25.97 1.15 12.13
N ASP A 148 25.41 0.69 11.01
CA ASP A 148 24.95 1.55 9.92
C ASP A 148 23.45 1.85 10.03
N ARG A 149 23.08 3.14 9.97
CA ARG A 149 21.67 3.55 9.94
C ARG A 149 21.02 3.11 8.62
N ASN A 150 19.88 2.43 8.73
CA ASN A 150 19.08 1.99 7.59
C ASN A 150 17.64 2.52 7.73
N PRO A 151 17.38 3.77 7.31
CA PRO A 151 16.06 4.41 7.43
C PRO A 151 15.01 3.78 6.50
N HIS A 152 15.42 2.92 5.57
CA HIS A 152 14.50 2.19 4.68
C HIS A 152 14.06 0.84 5.27
N LYS A 153 14.63 0.37 6.38
CA LYS A 153 14.30 -0.95 6.91
C LYS A 153 12.89 -0.97 7.51
N SER A 154 12.06 -1.93 7.07
CA SER A 154 10.68 -2.11 7.53
C SER A 154 10.54 -2.23 9.05
N TYR A 155 11.42 -2.99 9.72
CA TYR A 155 11.42 -3.11 11.19
C TYR A 155 11.55 -1.77 11.90
N GLY A 156 12.27 -0.84 11.26
CA GLY A 156 12.46 0.51 11.74
C GLY A 156 11.22 1.40 11.61
N TYR A 157 10.43 1.20 10.56
CA TYR A 157 9.11 1.81 10.44
C TYR A 157 8.13 1.22 11.48
N LEU A 158 8.08 -0.10 11.60
CA LEU A 158 7.12 -0.77 12.49
C LEU A 158 7.32 -0.44 13.98
N ARG A 159 8.53 0.00 14.38
CA ARG A 159 8.82 0.43 15.75
C ARG A 159 8.53 1.92 16.02
N THR A 160 8.15 2.70 15.01
CA THR A 160 7.88 4.12 15.27
C THR A 160 6.58 4.27 16.08
N PRO A 161 6.48 5.31 16.92
CA PRO A 161 5.28 5.54 17.72
C PRO A 161 4.01 5.67 16.87
N GLU A 162 4.11 6.33 15.72
CA GLU A 162 2.98 6.61 14.82
C GLU A 162 2.37 5.31 14.29
N ILE A 163 3.21 4.37 13.84
CA ILE A 163 2.75 3.08 13.33
C ILE A 163 2.26 2.19 14.47
N SER A 164 2.96 2.16 15.59
CA SER A 164 2.56 1.38 16.76
C SER A 164 1.19 1.82 17.29
N MET A 165 0.95 3.13 17.37
CA MET A 165 -0.33 3.70 17.76
C MET A 165 -1.43 3.38 16.74
N HIS A 166 -1.13 3.43 15.43
CA HIS A 166 -2.09 3.06 14.40
C HIS A 166 -2.51 1.59 14.54
N ILE A 167 -1.55 0.68 14.70
CA ILE A 167 -1.84 -0.75 14.91
C ILE A 167 -2.67 -0.97 16.17
N GLN A 168 -2.33 -0.27 17.27
CA GLN A 168 -3.11 -0.35 18.51
C GLN A 168 -4.56 0.10 18.29
N GLN A 169 -4.78 1.28 17.69
CA GLN A 169 -6.11 1.80 17.38
C GLN A 169 -6.89 0.88 16.44
N PHE A 170 -6.21 0.24 15.48
CA PHE A 170 -6.81 -0.72 14.59
C PHE A 170 -7.40 -1.92 15.35
N ILE A 171 -6.62 -2.47 16.29
CA ILE A 171 -7.01 -3.62 17.12
C ILE A 171 -8.16 -3.24 18.05
N GLU A 172 -8.05 -2.12 18.77
CA GLU A 172 -9.09 -1.65 19.71
C GLU A 172 -10.43 -1.38 19.01
N ALA A 173 -10.40 -0.88 17.78
CA ALA A 173 -11.59 -0.68 16.96
C ALA A 173 -12.23 -1.99 16.47
N GLY A 174 -11.45 -3.06 16.34
CA GLY A 174 -11.95 -4.40 16.02
C GLY A 174 -12.66 -5.05 17.21
N ASP A 175 -12.09 -4.89 18.40
CA ASP A 175 -12.65 -5.43 19.64
C ASP A 175 -13.96 -4.74 20.04
N SER A 176 -14.10 -3.46 19.71
CA SER A 176 -15.31 -2.67 20.01
C SER A 176 -16.53 -3.03 19.14
N ASN A 177 -16.33 -3.76 18.04
CA ASN A 177 -17.37 -4.18 17.10
C ASN A 177 -17.70 -5.70 17.21
N SER A 178 -17.13 -6.39 18.21
CA SER A 178 -17.31 -7.84 18.43
C SER A 178 -18.28 -8.15 19.57
#